data_AF-A0A1G1W7Z1-F1
#
_entry.id   AF-A0A1G1W7Z1-F1
#
_cell.length_a   1.000
_cell.length_b   1.000
_cell.length_c   1.000
_cell.angle_alpha   90.00
_cell.angle_beta   90.00
_cell.angle_gamma   90.00
#
_symmetry.space_group_name_H-M   'P 1'
#
loop_
_entity.id
_entity.type
_entity.pdbx_description
1 polymer ?
#
loop_
_entity_poly.entity_id
_entity_poly.type
_entity_poly.pdbx_seq_one_letter_code
_entity_poly.pdbx_strand_id
1 'polypeptide(L)'
;MKQINRLPKLPKKILVEIKKADSGDFLAYIPEFDIFTEADNPAHLILQVNDLIYAYFDVPKKYQAQLHFFPPLEVLEDLWGIREVKLPKVQFSSFYTPNSHLLQCV
;
A
#
# COMPACT_ATOMS: atom_id res chain seq x y z
N MET A 1 -6.43 -15.41 -25.71
CA MET A 1 -6.23 -15.22 -24.25
C MET A 1 -4.84 -14.63 -24.02
N LYS A 2 -4.73 -13.32 -23.72
CA LYS A 2 -3.44 -12.66 -23.47
C LYS A 2 -2.92 -13.10 -22.10
N GLN A 3 -1.79 -13.79 -22.09
CA GLN A 3 -1.19 -14.35 -20.89
C GLN A 3 -0.86 -13.25 -19.87
N ILE A 4 -1.48 -13.33 -18.68
CA ILE A 4 -1.02 -12.70 -17.43
C ILE A 4 0.26 -13.45 -17.01
N ASN A 5 1.30 -13.35 -17.82
CA ASN A 5 2.56 -14.02 -17.54
C ASN A 5 3.27 -13.27 -16.42
N ARG A 6 3.03 -13.81 -15.22
CA ARG A 6 3.96 -13.86 -14.09
C ARG A 6 4.44 -12.49 -13.61
N LEU A 7 3.78 -12.00 -12.57
CA LEU A 7 4.45 -11.26 -11.48
C LEU A 7 4.77 -12.28 -10.38
N PRO A 8 5.68 -13.26 -10.61
CA PRO A 8 5.81 -14.42 -9.73
C PRO A 8 6.44 -14.05 -8.37
N LYS A 9 6.97 -12.83 -8.24
CA LYS A 9 7.67 -12.36 -7.05
C LYS A 9 6.80 -11.51 -6.13
N LEU A 10 5.63 -11.04 -6.59
CA LEU A 10 4.81 -10.15 -5.78
C LEU A 10 4.04 -10.99 -4.74
N PRO A 11 4.26 -10.78 -3.44
CA PRO A 11 3.59 -11.56 -2.41
C PRO A 11 2.09 -11.29 -2.43
N LYS A 12 1.27 -12.30 -2.12
CA LYS A 12 -0.20 -12.14 -2.08
C LYS A 12 -0.68 -11.19 -0.99
N LYS A 13 0.15 -11.00 0.04
CA LYS A 13 -0.10 -10.18 1.23
C LYS A 13 1.22 -9.52 1.59
N ILE A 14 1.15 -8.24 1.95
CA ILE A 14 2.29 -7.50 2.51
C ILE A 14 1.85 -6.95 3.84
N LEU A 15 2.69 -7.15 4.86
CA LEU A 15 2.55 -6.51 6.16
C LEU A 15 3.16 -5.11 6.09
N VAL A 16 2.35 -4.09 6.33
CA VAL A 16 2.83 -2.71 6.43
C VAL A 16 2.54 -2.20 7.83
N GLU A 17 3.56 -1.61 8.45
CA GLU A 17 3.51 -0.97 9.76
C GLU A 17 3.54 0.55 9.57
N ILE A 18 2.48 1.24 9.99
CA ILE A 18 2.41 2.70 9.90
C ILE A 18 2.51 3.32 11.30
N LYS A 19 3.33 4.35 11.44
CA LYS A 19 3.44 5.19 12.65
C LYS A 19 3.54 6.66 12.27
N LYS A 20 3.10 7.53 13.18
CA LYS A 20 3.36 8.97 13.09
C LYS A 20 4.57 9.31 13.95
N ALA A 21 5.56 9.96 13.37
CA ALA A 21 6.76 10.42 14.06
C ALA A 21 6.48 11.68 14.88
N ASP A 22 7.34 11.97 15.85
CA ASP A 22 7.26 13.19 16.68
C ASP A 22 7.43 14.46 15.84
N SER A 23 8.08 14.38 14.68
CA SER A 23 8.18 15.48 13.70
C SER A 23 6.84 15.85 13.05
N GLY A 24 5.84 14.96 13.13
CA GLY A 24 4.57 15.07 12.43
C GLY A 24 4.50 14.25 11.15
N ASP A 25 5.64 13.75 10.65
CA ASP A 25 5.70 12.91 9.46
C ASP A 25 5.12 11.51 9.73
N PHE A 26 4.71 10.84 8.67
CA PHE A 26 4.25 9.48 8.71
C PHE A 26 5.33 8.56 8.15
N LEU A 27 5.59 7.45 8.85
CA LEU A 27 6.51 6.41 8.41
C LEU A 27 5.72 5.13 8.14
N ALA A 28 5.96 4.52 6.99
CA ALA A 28 5.50 3.18 6.65
C ALA A 28 6.69 2.24 6.52
N TYR A 29 6.67 1.14 7.26
CA TYR A 29 7.71 0.12 7.29
C TYR A 29 7.14 -1.23 6.83
N ILE A 30 7.89 -1.98 6.03
CA ILE A 30 7.53 -3.30 5.52
C ILE A 30 8.55 -4.31 6.10
N PRO A 31 8.25 -4.95 7.25
CA PRO A 31 9.24 -5.70 8.01
C PRO A 31 9.82 -6.90 7.27
N GLU A 32 9.02 -7.56 6.43
CA GLU A 32 9.44 -8.76 5.70
C GLU A 32 10.61 -8.50 4.75
N PHE A 33 10.78 -7.25 4.30
CA PHE A 33 11.79 -6.85 3.33
C PHE A 33 12.79 -5.82 3.86
N ASP A 34 12.64 -5.40 5.13
CA ASP A 34 13.46 -4.37 5.75
C ASP A 34 13.52 -3.06 4.93
N ILE A 35 12.36 -2.63 4.43
CA ILE A 35 12.21 -1.39 3.63
C ILE A 35 11.20 -0.45 4.27
N PHE A 36 11.42 0.85 4.13
CA PHE A 36 10.52 1.88 4.64
C PHE A 36 10.42 3.07 3.68
N THR A 37 9.37 3.87 3.89
CA THR A 37 9.19 5.17 3.26
C THR A 37 8.52 6.13 4.23
N GLU A 38 8.65 7.43 3.97
CA GLU A 38 8.03 8.48 4.78
C GLU A 38 7.29 9.50 3.91
N ALA A 39 6.34 10.20 4.52
CA ALA A 39 5.65 11.32 3.89
C ALA A 39 5.09 12.28 4.94
N ASP A 40 4.92 13.53 4.54
CA ASP A 40 4.37 14.63 5.36
C ASP A 40 2.84 14.54 5.56
N ASN A 41 2.14 13.70 4.79
CA ASN A 41 0.70 13.53 4.90
C ASN A 41 0.23 12.09 4.56
N PRO A 42 -0.94 11.66 5.05
CA PRO A 42 -1.46 10.32 4.83
C PRO A 42 -1.64 9.91 3.37
N ALA A 43 -2.14 10.81 2.53
CA ALA A 43 -2.43 10.49 1.13
C ALA A 43 -1.13 10.22 0.36
N HIS A 44 -0.12 11.05 0.61
CA HIS A 44 1.20 10.89 0.02
C HIS A 44 1.91 9.63 0.55
N LEU A 45 1.75 9.29 1.83
CA LEU A 45 2.30 8.06 2.39
C LEU A 45 1.79 6.82 1.65
N ILE A 46 0.49 6.74 1.36
CA ILE A 46 -0.12 5.61 0.67
C ILE A 46 0.45 5.47 -0.75
N LEU A 47 0.66 6.59 -1.46
CA LEU A 47 1.30 6.60 -2.77
C LEU A 47 2.75 6.11 -2.69
N GLN A 48 3.52 6.64 -1.74
CA GLN A 48 4.91 6.25 -1.49
C GLN A 48 5.05 4.76 -1.16
N VAL A 49 4.13 4.18 -0.37
CA VAL A 49 4.13 2.73 -0.09
C VAL A 49 3.95 1.91 -1.36
N ASN A 50 3.06 2.33 -2.25
CA ASN A 50 2.88 1.67 -3.55
C ASN A 50 4.16 1.80 -4.42
N ASP A 51 4.75 2.99 -4.49
CA ASP A 51 5.99 3.21 -5.25
C ASP A 51 7.15 2.38 -4.70
N LEU A 52 7.28 2.28 -3.37
CA LEU A 52 8.26 1.45 -2.70
C LEU A 52 8.10 -0.03 -3.05
N ILE A 53 6.86 -0.55 -3.00
CA ILE A 53 6.53 -1.92 -3.39
C ILE A 53 6.88 -2.15 -4.87
N TYR A 54 6.52 -1.21 -5.75
CA TYR A 54 6.79 -1.34 -7.18
C TYR A 54 8.29 -1.36 -7.48
N ALA A 55 9.04 -0.48 -6.82
CA ALA A 55 10.50 -0.42 -6.96
C ALA A 55 11.14 -1.71 -6.44
N TYR A 56 10.75 -2.19 -5.25
CA TYR A 56 11.35 -3.38 -4.64
C TYR A 56 11.10 -4.66 -5.44
N PHE A 57 9.91 -4.81 -6.02
CA PHE A 57 9.54 -6.00 -6.79
C PHE A 57 9.72 -5.87 -8.31
N ASP A 58 10.35 -4.78 -8.77
CA ASP A 58 10.51 -4.46 -10.20
C ASP A 58 9.18 -4.54 -10.98
N VAL A 59 8.08 -4.04 -10.39
CA VAL A 59 6.74 -4.15 -10.98
C VAL A 59 6.67 -3.30 -12.27
N PRO A 60 6.45 -3.92 -13.45
CA PRO A 60 6.39 -3.18 -14.70
C PRO A 60 5.25 -2.15 -14.70
N LYS A 61 5.51 -0.95 -15.23
CA LYS A 61 4.54 0.18 -15.28
C LYS A 61 3.15 -0.22 -15.79
N LYS A 62 3.06 -1.11 -16.78
CA LYS A 62 1.79 -1.61 -17.35
C LYS A 62 0.87 -2.33 -16.34
N TYR A 63 1.42 -2.78 -15.21
CA TYR A 63 0.67 -3.46 -14.15
C TYR A 63 0.43 -2.59 -12.92
N GLN A 64 1.15 -1.48 -12.75
CA GLN A 64 1.04 -0.63 -11.56
C GLN A 64 -0.38 -0.05 -11.40
N ALA A 65 -1.04 0.33 -12.50
CA ALA A 65 -2.44 0.81 -12.48
C ALA A 65 -3.50 -0.26 -12.11
N GLN A 66 -3.09 -1.52 -12.00
CA GLN A 66 -3.94 -2.67 -11.70
C GLN A 66 -3.63 -3.29 -10.33
N LEU A 67 -2.63 -2.78 -9.61
CA LEU A 67 -2.05 -3.43 -8.45
C LEU A 67 -1.78 -2.43 -7.35
N HIS A 68 -2.83 -1.91 -6.74
CA HIS A 68 -2.66 -0.95 -5.65
C HIS A 68 -2.82 -1.62 -4.29
N PHE A 69 -1.86 -1.35 -3.43
CA PHE A 69 -2.01 -1.50 -1.99
C PHE A 69 -2.92 -0.39 -1.46
N PHE A 70 -3.99 -0.78 -0.78
CA PHE A 70 -4.85 0.12 -0.01
C PHE A 70 -4.94 -0.34 1.45
N PRO A 71 -4.78 0.59 2.41
CA PRO A 71 -5.07 0.31 3.80
C PRO A 71 -6.54 -0.03 4.06
N PRO A 72 -6.85 -0.92 5.03
CA PRO A 72 -8.19 -1.09 5.54
C PRO A 72 -8.78 0.23 6.03
N LEU A 73 -10.11 0.35 5.99
CA LEU A 73 -10.82 1.58 6.34
C LEU A 73 -10.46 2.10 7.74
N GLU A 74 -10.33 1.21 8.73
CA GLU A 74 -9.93 1.57 10.09
C GLU A 74 -8.57 2.28 10.15
N VAL A 75 -7.63 1.86 9.30
CA VAL A 75 -6.29 2.47 9.20
C VAL A 75 -6.37 3.85 8.56
N LEU A 76 -7.21 4.00 7.53
CA LEU A 76 -7.44 5.29 6.89
C LEU A 76 -8.07 6.29 7.86
N GLU A 77 -9.05 5.84 8.65
CA GLU A 77 -9.69 6.65 9.68
C GLU A 77 -8.70 7.11 10.75
N ASP A 78 -7.81 6.23 11.20
CA ASP A 78 -6.75 6.57 12.15
C ASP A 78 -5.72 7.55 11.54
N LEU A 79 -5.32 7.33 10.28
CA LEU A 79 -4.37 8.21 9.58
C LEU A 79 -4.91 9.62 9.37
N TRP A 80 -6.21 9.74 9.10
CA TRP A 80 -6.90 11.02 8.96
C TRP A 80 -7.34 11.63 10.30
N GLY A 81 -7.02 10.97 11.43
CA GLY A 81 -7.37 11.46 12.76
C GLY A 81 -8.88 11.52 13.02
N ILE A 82 -9.66 10.71 12.30
CA ILE A 82 -11.12 10.62 12.46
C ILE A 82 -11.47 9.89 13.78
N ARG A 83 -10.60 8.97 14.20
CA ARG A 83 -10.64 8.35 15.52
C ARG A 83 -9.56 8.98 16.40
N GLU A 84 -9.86 9.31 17.65
CA GLU A 84 -8.86 9.75 18.65
C GLU A 84 -7.98 8.57 19.12
N VAL A 85 -7.34 7.86 18.18
CA VAL A 85 -6.49 6.71 18.46
C VAL A 85 -5.04 7.13 18.21
N LYS A 86 -4.20 7.04 19.24
CA LYS A 86 -2.75 7.11 19.08
C LYS A 86 -2.31 5.86 18.33
N LEU A 87 -2.10 5.95 17.01
CA LEU A 87 -1.62 4.87 16.13
C LEU A 87 -0.42 4.14 16.77
N PRO A 88 -0.60 2.97 17.42
CA PRO A 88 0.49 2.37 18.18
C PRO A 88 1.38 1.53 17.26
N LYS A 89 0.75 0.82 16.33
CA LYS A 89 1.33 -0.01 15.27
C LYS A 89 0.17 -0.64 14.52
N VAL A 90 -0.10 -0.23 13.29
CA VAL A 90 -1.15 -0.91 12.51
C VAL A 90 -0.46 -1.92 11.61
N GLN A 91 -0.86 -3.18 11.73
CA GLN A 91 -0.43 -4.28 10.90
C GLN A 91 -1.64 -4.80 10.13
N PHE A 92 -1.57 -4.81 8.80
CA PHE A 92 -2.65 -5.35 7.99
C PHE A 92 -2.12 -6.07 6.76
N SER A 93 -2.90 -7.02 6.27
CA SER A 93 -2.64 -7.70 5.01
C SER A 93 -3.62 -7.21 3.95
N SER A 94 -3.13 -6.56 2.90
CA SER A 94 -3.94 -6.17 1.74
C SER A 94 -3.73 -7.15 0.59
N PHE A 95 -4.77 -7.36 -0.22
CA PHE A 95 -4.68 -8.10 -1.49
C PHE A 95 -4.65 -7.09 -2.64
N TYR A 96 -3.84 -7.34 -3.66
CA TYR A 96 -3.91 -6.56 -4.89
C TYR A 96 -5.28 -6.76 -5.53
N THR A 97 -6.08 -5.69 -5.61
CA THR A 97 -7.35 -5.68 -6.33
C THR A 97 -7.08 -5.41 -7.82
N PRO A 98 -7.41 -6.35 -8.73
CA PRO A 98 -7.49 -6.01 -10.14
C PRO A 98 -8.57 -4.93 -10.29
N ASN A 99 -8.29 -3.90 -11.08
CA ASN A 99 -9.28 -2.91 -11.47
C ASN A 99 -10.37 -3.62 -12.31
N SER A 100 -11.39 -4.18 -11.67
CA SER A 100 -12.51 -4.89 -12.30
C SER A 100 -13.58 -3.91 -12.83
N HIS A 101 -13.17 -2.85 -13.52
CA HIS A 101 -14.06 -1.87 -14.17
C HIS A 101 -13.85 -1.76 -15.68
N LEU A 102 -13.33 -2.81 -16.32
CA LEU A 102 -13.43 -3.00 -17.77
C LEU A 102 -14.08 -4.34 -18.14
N LEU A 103 -15.08 -4.76 -17.36
CA LEU A 103 -16.08 -5.72 -17.81
C LEU A 103 -17.46 -5.19 -17.39
N GLN A 104 -18.32 -4.98 -18.40
CA GLN A 104 -19.75 -4.68 -18.36
C GLN A 104 -20.16 -3.20 -18.36
N CYS A 105 -20.00 -2.54 -19.51
CA CYS A 105 -21.00 -1.62 -20.09
C CYS A 105 -20.90 -1.77 -21.62
N VAL A 106 -21.52 -2.82 -22.14
CA VAL A 106 -22.16 -2.82 -23.47
C VAL A 106 -23.65 -2.69 -23.21
#